data_AF-A0A2D6UV62-F1
#
_entry.id   AF-A0A2D6UV62-F1
#
_cell.length_a   1.000
_cell.length_b   1.000
_cell.length_c   1.000
_cell.angle_alpha   90.00
_cell.angle_beta   90.00
_cell.angle_gamma   90.00
#
_symmetry.space_group_name_H-M   'P 1'
#
loop_
_entity.id
_entity.type
_entity.pdbx_description
1 polymer ?
#
loop_
_entity_poly.entity_id
_entity_poly.type
_entity_poly.pdbx_seq_one_letter_code
_entity_poly.pdbx_strand_id
1 'polypeptide(L)'
;MGLMRSRQRYIRWIAVFLVFAVALPFAVVVLSQSGGDETNSTIEPPTEPVEKSISTNPEDEAVDAQPTSLPFVIEQAPNNKAPRITLDGPDCIDSFDEADLVTIAISANDVDDTSVVLDLAALVGEESIDLTSSINEGSELIVPGIASATFPIPLIEESYLLLISHATDADGAKSEAALVIPFRC
;
A
#
# COMPACT_ATOMS: atom_id res chain seq x y z
N MET A 1 -0.96 -40.07 -48.81
CA MET A 1 -1.84 -38.92 -48.51
C MET A 1 -2.70 -39.26 -47.30
N GLY A 2 -2.32 -38.83 -46.09
CA GLY A 2 -3.07 -39.21 -44.87
C GLY A 2 -2.75 -38.42 -43.60
N LEU A 3 -1.62 -37.69 -43.55
CA LEU A 3 -1.18 -37.00 -42.34
C LEU A 3 -1.68 -35.55 -42.19
N MET A 4 -2.09 -34.87 -43.26
CA MET A 4 -2.49 -33.45 -43.20
C MET A 4 -3.93 -33.23 -42.72
N ARG A 5 -4.80 -34.24 -42.77
CA ARG A 5 -6.24 -34.09 -42.46
C ARG A 5 -6.56 -34.15 -40.96
N SER A 6 -5.69 -34.74 -40.13
CA SER A 6 -5.88 -34.84 -38.67
C SER A 6 -5.47 -33.56 -37.94
N ARG A 7 -4.40 -32.89 -38.41
CA ARG A 7 -3.83 -31.69 -37.78
C ARG A 7 -4.76 -30.47 -37.90
N GLN A 8 -5.44 -30.31 -39.05
CA GLN A 8 -6.46 -29.27 -39.25
C GLN A 8 -7.69 -29.46 -38.35
N ARG A 9 -8.10 -30.71 -38.08
CA ARG A 9 -9.18 -30.96 -37.12
C ARG A 9 -8.73 -30.59 -35.70
N TYR A 10 -7.51 -30.97 -35.32
CA TYR A 10 -6.96 -30.67 -33.99
C TYR A 10 -6.91 -29.16 -33.70
N ILE A 11 -6.42 -28.37 -34.66
CA ILE A 11 -6.36 -26.90 -34.53
C ILE A 11 -7.77 -26.30 -34.42
N ARG A 12 -8.73 -26.83 -35.18
CA ARG A 12 -10.13 -26.37 -35.14
C ARG A 12 -10.79 -26.68 -33.80
N TRP A 13 -10.46 -27.81 -33.18
CA TRP A 13 -10.94 -28.16 -31.83
C TRP A 13 -10.29 -27.30 -30.75
N ILE A 14 -8.99 -27.02 -30.83
CA ILE A 14 -8.30 -26.13 -29.87
C ILE A 14 -8.87 -24.72 -29.91
N ALA A 15 -9.15 -24.17 -31.10
CA ALA A 15 -9.77 -22.86 -31.22
C ALA A 15 -11.17 -22.81 -30.58
N VAL A 16 -11.97 -23.87 -30.73
CA VAL A 16 -13.29 -23.97 -30.07
C VAL A 16 -13.15 -24.06 -28.56
N PHE A 17 -12.18 -24.82 -28.05
CA PHE A 17 -11.91 -24.91 -26.61
C PHE A 17 -11.42 -23.59 -26.02
N LEU A 18 -10.57 -22.84 -26.72
CA LEU A 18 -10.11 -21.52 -26.28
C LEU A 18 -11.25 -20.50 -26.22
N VAL A 19 -12.14 -20.49 -27.22
CA VAL A 19 -13.33 -19.61 -27.19
C VAL A 19 -14.23 -19.97 -26.01
N PHE A 20 -14.43 -21.25 -25.71
CA PHE A 20 -15.21 -21.68 -24.55
C PHE A 20 -14.51 -21.35 -23.21
N ALA A 21 -13.19 -21.50 -23.12
CA ALA A 21 -12.42 -21.18 -21.91
C ALA A 21 -12.47 -19.69 -21.56
N VAL A 22 -12.53 -18.82 -22.58
CA VAL A 22 -12.71 -17.37 -22.38
C VAL A 22 -14.18 -17.03 -22.13
N ALA A 23 -15.15 -17.62 -22.84
CA ALA A 23 -16.55 -17.23 -22.72
C ALA A 23 -17.26 -17.74 -21.46
N LEU A 24 -16.90 -18.92 -20.95
CA LEU A 24 -17.51 -19.51 -19.74
C LEU A 24 -17.37 -18.66 -18.48
N PRO A 25 -16.19 -18.09 -18.13
CA PRO A 25 -16.09 -17.23 -16.96
C PRO A 25 -16.94 -15.96 -17.08
N PHE A 26 -17.07 -15.36 -18.27
CA PHE A 26 -17.97 -14.21 -18.48
C PHE A 26 -19.45 -14.58 -18.30
N ALA A 27 -19.87 -15.76 -18.75
CA ALA A 27 -21.25 -16.22 -18.53
C ALA A 27 -21.58 -16.45 -17.05
N VAL A 28 -20.62 -16.94 -16.25
CA VAL A 28 -20.78 -17.10 -14.79
C VAL A 28 -20.94 -15.74 -14.10
N VAL A 29 -20.16 -14.73 -14.49
CA VAL A 29 -20.26 -13.36 -13.94
C VAL A 29 -21.58 -12.67 -14.32
N VAL A 30 -22.07 -12.89 -15.55
CA VAL A 30 -23.35 -12.29 -16.01
C VAL A 30 -24.57 -12.98 -15.38
N LEU A 31 -24.51 -14.30 -15.16
CA LEU A 31 -25.62 -15.04 -14.54
C LEU A 31 -25.66 -14.87 -13.00
N SER A 32 -24.53 -14.58 -12.35
CA SER A 32 -24.51 -14.31 -10.91
C SER A 32 -25.04 -12.92 -10.52
N GLN A 33 -25.28 -12.03 -11.48
CA GLN A 33 -25.90 -10.71 -11.26
C GLN A 33 -27.42 -10.70 -11.46
N SER A 34 -28.03 -11.78 -11.96
CA SER A 34 -29.49 -11.88 -12.12
C SER A 34 -30.14 -12.45 -10.85
N GLY A 35 -29.92 -11.78 -9.73
CA GLY A 35 -30.60 -11.99 -8.46
C GLY A 35 -31.28 -10.71 -8.01
N GLY A 36 -32.06 -10.10 -8.90
CA GLY A 36 -32.99 -9.04 -8.52
C GLY A 36 -34.22 -9.68 -7.91
N ASP A 37 -34.34 -9.58 -6.59
CA ASP A 37 -35.66 -9.52 -5.95
C ASP A 37 -35.65 -8.34 -4.95
N GLU A 38 -36.67 -7.51 -5.13
CA GLU A 38 -36.84 -6.20 -4.56
C GLU A 38 -37.13 -6.27 -3.06
N THR A 39 -36.39 -5.54 -2.22
CA THR A 39 -36.97 -4.96 -1.00
C THR A 39 -36.30 -3.63 -0.64
N ASN A 40 -37.10 -2.57 -0.77
CA ASN A 40 -37.09 -1.32 -0.01
C ASN A 40 -35.75 -0.58 0.16
N SER A 41 -35.50 0.37 -0.74
CA SER A 41 -34.59 1.47 -0.50
C SER A 41 -35.21 2.42 0.54
N THR A 42 -34.76 2.33 1.80
CA THR A 42 -34.85 3.45 2.75
C THR A 42 -33.46 4.04 2.86
N ILE A 43 -33.20 5.02 2.00
CA ILE A 43 -32.10 5.96 2.15
C ILE A 43 -32.65 7.07 3.03
N GLU A 44 -32.20 7.12 4.28
CA GLU A 44 -32.36 8.31 5.11
C GLU A 44 -31.43 9.40 4.56
N PRO A 45 -31.94 10.59 4.20
CA PRO A 45 -31.14 11.61 3.55
C PRO A 45 -30.11 12.22 4.52
N PRO A 46 -28.94 12.65 4.02
CA PRO A 46 -27.94 13.33 4.83
C PRO A 46 -28.51 14.69 5.25
N THR A 47 -28.67 14.89 6.56
CA THR A 47 -29.03 16.21 7.08
C THR A 47 -27.78 17.08 7.06
N GLU A 48 -27.66 17.86 5.99
CA GLU A 48 -26.81 19.03 5.85
C GLU A 48 -27.07 19.99 7.04
N PRO A 49 -26.04 20.64 7.62
CA PRO A 49 -26.27 21.58 8.72
C PRO A 49 -26.98 22.81 8.16
N VAL A 50 -28.25 22.97 8.47
CA VAL A 50 -29.01 24.19 8.19
C VAL A 50 -28.40 25.32 9.03
N GLU A 51 -27.60 26.15 8.36
CA GLU A 51 -27.26 27.50 8.82
C GLU A 51 -28.56 28.31 8.88
N LYS A 52 -29.20 28.36 10.06
CA LYS A 52 -30.29 29.30 10.33
C LYS A 52 -29.74 30.50 11.09
N SER A 53 -29.39 31.53 10.35
CA SER A 53 -29.26 32.89 10.85
C SER A 53 -30.62 33.39 11.35
N ILE A 54 -30.78 33.62 12.65
CA ILE A 54 -31.71 34.61 13.19
C ILE A 54 -31.04 35.30 14.37
N SER A 55 -30.63 36.54 14.11
CA SER A 55 -30.48 37.60 15.10
C SER A 55 -31.78 37.72 15.92
N THR A 56 -31.70 37.73 17.26
CA THR A 56 -31.76 38.92 18.12
C THR A 56 -32.01 38.44 19.56
N ASN A 57 -31.10 38.78 20.47
CA ASN A 57 -31.30 38.69 21.93
C ASN A 57 -32.55 39.52 22.33
N PRO A 58 -33.27 39.18 23.43
CA PRO A 58 -32.66 39.31 24.74
C PRO A 58 -33.12 38.31 25.81
N GLU A 59 -32.22 38.12 26.78
CA GLU A 59 -32.43 37.85 28.20
C GLU A 59 -31.55 36.69 28.69
N ASP A 60 -30.56 37.10 29.47
CA ASP A 60 -29.64 36.28 30.25
C ASP A 60 -30.40 35.27 31.11
N GLU A 61 -30.37 34.00 30.71
CA GLU A 61 -29.91 32.98 31.63
C GLU A 61 -28.87 32.14 30.88
N ALA A 62 -27.60 32.46 31.11
CA ALA A 62 -26.52 31.53 30.85
C ALA A 62 -26.73 30.31 31.75
N VAL A 63 -27.53 29.36 31.27
CA VAL A 63 -27.51 27.99 31.77
C VAL A 63 -26.14 27.48 31.38
N ASP A 64 -25.20 27.64 32.31
CA ASP A 64 -23.87 27.06 32.26
C ASP A 64 -24.09 25.55 32.12
N ALA A 65 -24.04 25.05 30.88
CA ALA A 65 -24.27 23.66 30.57
C ALA A 65 -23.06 22.90 31.12
N GLN A 66 -23.18 22.53 32.39
CA GLN A 66 -22.13 21.84 33.12
C GLN A 66 -21.87 20.50 32.41
N PRO A 67 -20.61 20.19 32.05
CA PRO A 67 -20.31 18.96 31.33
C PRO A 67 -20.73 17.76 32.19
N THR A 68 -21.66 16.95 31.67
CA THR A 68 -22.07 15.72 32.34
C THR A 68 -20.88 14.77 32.41
N SER A 69 -20.36 14.51 33.62
CA SER A 69 -19.30 13.54 33.80
C SER A 69 -19.83 12.14 33.49
N LEU A 70 -19.25 11.47 32.51
CA LEU A 70 -19.55 10.06 32.25
C LEU A 70 -19.07 9.21 33.44
N PRO A 71 -19.81 8.15 33.83
CA PRO A 71 -19.45 7.28 34.95
C PRO A 71 -18.30 6.31 34.63
N PHE A 72 -17.64 6.51 33.50
CA PHE A 72 -16.47 5.75 33.06
C PHE A 72 -15.43 6.71 32.49
N VAL A 73 -14.16 6.36 32.66
CA VAL A 73 -13.05 7.07 32.02
C VAL A 73 -12.97 6.57 30.58
N ILE A 74 -12.98 7.48 29.61
CA ILE A 74 -12.57 7.16 28.25
C ILE A 74 -11.05 7.13 28.27
N GLU A 75 -10.45 5.94 28.33
CA GLU A 75 -9.03 5.78 28.03
C GLU A 75 -8.85 6.01 26.53
N GLN A 76 -8.42 7.21 26.15
CA GLN A 76 -7.96 7.43 24.79
C GLN A 76 -6.68 6.61 24.60
N ALA A 77 -6.61 5.87 23.50
CA ALA A 77 -5.35 5.26 23.08
C ALA A 77 -4.27 6.35 23.05
N PRO A 78 -3.01 6.04 23.41
CA PRO A 78 -1.91 6.98 23.28
C PRO A 78 -1.95 7.61 21.89
N ASN A 79 -1.78 8.94 21.83
CA ASN A 79 -1.69 9.65 20.56
C ASN A 79 -0.32 9.42 19.93
N ASN A 80 -0.03 8.16 19.61
CA ASN A 80 1.21 7.74 19.00
C ASN A 80 1.22 8.15 17.52
N LYS A 81 2.33 8.75 17.08
CA LYS A 81 2.54 9.18 15.69
C LYS A 81 3.46 8.19 15.01
N ALA A 82 3.11 7.84 13.77
CA ALA A 82 3.96 7.00 12.96
C ALA A 82 5.37 7.60 12.76
N PRO A 83 6.40 6.74 12.64
CA PRO A 83 7.76 7.18 12.40
C PRO A 83 7.88 7.90 11.06
N ARG A 84 8.88 8.75 10.92
CA ARG A 84 9.23 9.39 9.64
C ARG A 84 10.41 8.66 9.03
N ILE A 85 10.25 8.16 7.82
CA ILE A 85 11.29 7.46 7.07
C ILE A 85 11.57 8.17 5.75
N THR A 86 12.84 8.16 5.31
CA THR A 86 13.24 8.56 3.96
C THR A 86 14.31 7.62 3.42
N LEU A 87 14.32 7.48 2.10
CA LEU A 87 15.30 6.71 1.34
C LEU A 87 16.12 7.66 0.47
N ASP A 88 17.43 7.49 0.49
CA ASP A 88 18.37 8.25 -0.34
C ASP A 88 19.34 7.27 -1.02
N GLY A 89 19.69 7.53 -2.27
CA GLY A 89 20.46 6.59 -3.08
C GLY A 89 21.10 7.27 -4.28
N PRO A 90 21.75 6.50 -5.17
CA PRO A 90 22.35 7.06 -6.37
C PRO A 90 21.28 7.65 -7.31
N ASP A 91 21.66 8.70 -8.04
CA ASP A 91 20.77 9.35 -9.02
C ASP A 91 20.37 8.41 -10.18
N CYS A 92 21.25 7.47 -10.52
CA CYS A 92 21.08 6.49 -11.58
C CYS A 92 22.11 5.36 -11.46
N ILE A 93 21.85 4.23 -12.13
CA ILE A 93 22.74 3.08 -12.23
C ILE A 93 23.15 2.91 -13.69
N ASP A 94 24.45 3.00 -13.97
CA ASP A 94 25.00 2.93 -15.34
C ASP A 94 25.51 1.54 -15.75
N SER A 95 25.73 0.64 -14.78
CA SER A 95 26.23 -0.70 -15.01
C SER A 95 25.25 -1.77 -14.54
N PHE A 96 25.06 -2.78 -15.37
CA PHE A 96 24.11 -3.88 -15.17
C PHE A 96 24.83 -5.21 -14.93
N ASP A 97 26.10 -5.16 -14.50
CA ASP A 97 26.78 -6.39 -14.18
C ASP A 97 26.12 -7.00 -12.93
N GLU A 98 25.75 -8.28 -12.97
CA GLU A 98 25.06 -8.96 -11.87
C GLU A 98 25.85 -8.96 -10.54
N ALA A 99 27.14 -8.59 -10.60
CA ALA A 99 28.01 -8.42 -9.45
C ALA A 99 27.99 -7.01 -8.85
N ASP A 100 27.36 -6.04 -9.52
CA ASP A 100 27.29 -4.67 -9.05
C ASP A 100 26.28 -4.55 -7.91
N LEU A 101 26.73 -3.87 -6.86
CA LEU A 101 25.97 -3.63 -5.65
C LEU A 101 25.44 -2.20 -5.67
N VAL A 102 24.19 -2.05 -5.27
CA VAL A 102 23.57 -0.76 -5.00
C VAL A 102 23.61 -0.54 -3.50
N THR A 103 24.03 0.66 -3.09
CA THR A 103 23.97 1.10 -1.70
C THR A 103 23.01 2.26 -1.58
N ILE A 104 22.08 2.18 -0.63
CA ILE A 104 21.16 3.25 -0.25
C ILE A 104 21.33 3.59 1.22
N ALA A 105 20.92 4.80 1.60
CA ALA A 105 20.73 5.22 2.98
C ALA A 105 19.23 5.24 3.32
N ILE A 106 18.91 4.76 4.52
CA ILE A 106 17.57 4.77 5.10
C ILE A 106 17.66 5.61 6.37
N SER A 107 16.98 6.76 6.41
CA SER A 107 16.91 7.57 7.63
C SER A 107 15.54 7.48 8.26
N ALA A 108 15.51 7.27 9.58
CA ALA A 108 14.28 7.16 10.34
C ALA A 108 14.33 8.05 11.59
N ASN A 109 13.19 8.64 11.92
CA ASN A 109 12.99 9.42 13.13
C ASN A 109 11.57 9.22 13.66
N ASP A 110 11.46 8.86 14.93
CA ASP A 110 10.20 8.85 15.66
C ASP A 110 10.21 9.95 16.73
N VAL A 111 9.04 10.47 17.11
CA VAL A 111 8.91 11.51 18.15
C VAL A 111 8.40 10.93 19.48
N ASP A 112 7.77 9.77 19.42
CA ASP A 112 7.12 9.09 20.54
C ASP A 112 7.96 7.88 21.01
N ASP A 113 8.70 7.23 20.10
CA ASP A 113 9.53 6.05 20.37
C ASP A 113 11.05 6.25 20.19
N THR A 114 11.84 5.34 20.77
CA THR A 114 13.32 5.36 20.70
C THR A 114 13.92 4.40 19.67
N SER A 115 13.14 3.47 19.14
CA SER A 115 13.55 2.57 18.07
C SER A 115 12.40 2.27 17.12
N VAL A 116 12.74 1.86 15.90
CA VAL A 116 11.80 1.42 14.87
C VAL A 116 12.29 0.14 14.22
N VAL A 117 11.36 -0.67 13.73
CA VAL A 117 11.65 -1.84 12.88
C VAL A 117 11.50 -1.45 11.42
N LEU A 118 12.55 -1.67 10.64
CA LEU A 118 12.66 -1.40 9.23
C LEU A 118 12.50 -2.67 8.41
N ASP A 119 11.69 -2.57 7.36
CA ASP A 119 11.62 -3.54 6.27
C ASP A 119 12.04 -2.85 4.98
N LEU A 120 12.69 -3.57 4.07
CA LEU A 120 13.08 -3.07 2.75
C LEU A 120 12.74 -4.10 1.69
N ALA A 121 12.16 -3.66 0.58
CA ALA A 121 11.89 -4.50 -0.57
C ALA A 121 12.19 -3.77 -1.89
N ALA A 122 12.59 -4.54 -2.90
CA ALA A 122 12.55 -4.10 -4.29
C ALA A 122 11.26 -4.60 -4.95
N LEU A 123 10.60 -3.73 -5.71
CA LEU A 123 9.47 -4.10 -6.56
C LEU A 123 9.95 -4.33 -7.99
N VAL A 124 9.62 -5.50 -8.52
CA VAL A 124 9.96 -5.96 -9.87
C VAL A 124 8.67 -6.46 -10.53
N GLY A 125 8.14 -5.70 -11.48
CA GLY A 125 6.81 -5.95 -12.03
C GLY A 125 5.73 -6.01 -10.95
N GLU A 126 5.16 -7.20 -10.75
CA GLU A 126 4.14 -7.48 -9.72
C GLU A 126 4.72 -8.25 -8.52
N GLU A 127 6.02 -8.56 -8.52
CA GLU A 127 6.70 -9.30 -7.46
C GLU A 127 7.47 -8.35 -6.53
N SER A 128 7.53 -8.72 -5.25
CA SER A 128 8.34 -8.03 -4.24
C SER A 128 9.49 -8.92 -3.78
N ILE A 129 10.72 -8.43 -3.88
CA ILE A 129 11.92 -9.07 -3.39
C ILE A 129 12.25 -8.47 -2.02
N ASP A 130 12.23 -9.30 -0.97
CA ASP A 130 12.62 -8.88 0.38
C ASP A 130 14.14 -8.65 0.47
N LEU A 131 14.50 -7.42 0.82
CA LEU A 131 15.87 -6.92 0.97
C LEU A 131 16.16 -6.53 2.44
N THR A 132 15.28 -6.86 3.38
CA THR A 132 15.42 -6.47 4.79
C THR A 132 16.72 -7.01 5.40
N SER A 133 17.13 -8.22 5.00
CA SER A 133 18.41 -8.81 5.42
C SER A 133 19.66 -8.11 4.87
N SER A 134 19.49 -7.22 3.88
CA SER A 134 20.56 -6.42 3.29
C SER A 134 20.83 -5.10 4.03
N ILE A 135 20.04 -4.79 5.07
CA ILE A 135 20.28 -3.64 5.96
C ILE A 135 21.47 -3.97 6.88
N ASN A 136 22.54 -3.19 6.78
CA ASN A 136 23.83 -3.49 7.41
C ASN A 136 23.78 -3.40 8.95
N GLU A 137 22.96 -2.49 9.48
CA GLU A 137 22.74 -2.29 10.91
C GLU A 137 21.69 -3.25 11.50
N GLY A 138 21.05 -4.07 10.66
CA GLY A 138 19.90 -4.90 11.01
C GLY A 138 18.56 -4.18 10.84
N SER A 139 17.46 -4.90 11.07
CA SER A 139 16.10 -4.36 10.90
C SER A 139 15.67 -3.44 12.04
N GLU A 140 16.25 -3.53 13.24
CA GLU A 140 15.92 -2.63 14.34
C GLU A 140 16.89 -1.44 14.37
N LEU A 141 16.36 -0.23 14.24
CA LEU A 141 17.14 1.01 14.21
C LEU A 141 16.76 1.92 15.39
N ILE A 142 17.76 2.40 16.13
CA ILE A 142 17.58 3.43 17.16
C ILE A 142 17.36 4.78 16.47
N VAL A 143 16.33 5.53 16.90
CA VAL A 143 15.93 6.79 16.26
C VAL A 143 16.25 8.04 17.13
N PRO A 144 16.64 9.18 16.53
CA PRO A 144 16.93 9.36 15.09
C PRO A 144 18.17 8.57 14.66
N GLY A 145 18.06 7.88 13.53
CA GLY A 145 19.09 6.98 13.04
C GLY A 145 19.18 6.96 11.53
N ILE A 146 20.33 6.52 11.02
CA ILE A 146 20.57 6.26 9.61
C ILE A 146 21.13 4.84 9.51
N ALA A 147 20.49 4.02 8.69
CA ALA A 147 20.97 2.71 8.28
C ALA A 147 21.40 2.75 6.82
N SER A 148 22.21 1.78 6.42
CA SER A 148 22.63 1.57 5.05
C SER A 148 22.19 0.19 4.59
N ALA A 149 21.73 0.07 3.35
CA ALA A 149 21.42 -1.23 2.75
C ALA A 149 22.24 -1.43 1.49
N THR A 150 22.86 -2.60 1.37
CA THR A 150 23.69 -2.96 0.21
C THR A 150 23.24 -4.30 -0.35
N PHE A 151 22.80 -4.31 -1.61
CA PHE A 151 22.24 -5.48 -2.26
C PHE A 151 22.60 -5.53 -3.76
N PRO A 152 22.63 -6.72 -4.36
CA PRO A 152 22.83 -6.84 -5.81
C PRO A 152 21.62 -6.28 -6.57
N ILE A 153 21.87 -5.74 -7.76
CA ILE A 153 20.78 -5.31 -8.65
C ILE A 153 19.94 -6.54 -9.03
N PRO A 154 18.63 -6.57 -8.74
CA PRO A 154 17.79 -7.68 -9.17
C PRO A 154 17.76 -7.80 -10.69
N LEU A 155 17.59 -9.03 -11.20
CA LEU A 155 17.44 -9.26 -12.64
C LEU A 155 16.04 -8.85 -13.08
N ILE A 156 15.94 -7.70 -13.72
CA ILE A 156 14.67 -7.08 -14.08
C ILE A 156 14.67 -6.62 -15.54
N GLU A 157 13.49 -6.60 -16.19
CA GLU A 157 13.33 -6.13 -17.58
C GLU A 157 13.06 -4.61 -17.62
N GLU A 158 12.75 -4.03 -16.46
CA GLU A 158 12.44 -2.63 -16.26
C GLU A 158 13.66 -1.72 -16.45
N SER A 159 13.38 -0.43 -16.65
CA SER A 159 14.40 0.61 -16.83
C SER A 159 14.76 1.35 -15.54
N TYR A 160 14.24 0.89 -14.41
CA TYR A 160 14.45 1.48 -13.10
C TYR A 160 14.32 0.42 -12.02
N LEU A 161 14.99 0.66 -10.89
CA LEU A 161 14.78 -0.06 -9.64
C LEU A 161 13.83 0.73 -8.76
N LEU A 162 12.74 0.11 -8.31
CA LEU A 162 11.82 0.68 -7.32
C LEU A 162 12.03 -0.01 -5.98
N LEU A 163 12.36 0.79 -4.97
CA LEU A 163 12.56 0.35 -3.60
C LEU A 163 11.43 0.90 -2.75
N ILE A 164 10.91 0.07 -1.86
CA ILE A 164 9.93 0.45 -0.84
C ILE A 164 10.50 0.03 0.51
N SER A 165 10.43 0.94 1.49
CA SER A 165 10.77 0.64 2.86
C SER A 165 9.63 1.02 3.79
N HIS A 166 9.42 0.21 4.81
CA HIS A 166 8.47 0.46 5.88
C HIS A 166 9.20 0.66 7.19
N ALA A 167 8.68 1.53 8.06
CA ALA A 167 9.09 1.63 9.45
C ALA A 167 7.87 1.37 10.34
N THR A 168 8.05 0.57 11.38
CA THR A 168 7.03 0.31 12.42
C THR A 168 7.63 0.63 13.79
N ASP A 169 6.92 1.43 14.58
CA ASP A 169 7.32 1.74 15.97
C ASP A 169 6.86 0.66 16.97
N ALA A 170 7.13 0.85 18.26
CA ALA A 170 6.84 -0.17 19.28
C ALA A 170 5.34 -0.33 19.55
N ASP A 171 4.58 0.75 19.38
CA ASP A 171 3.13 0.82 19.51
C ASP A 171 2.39 0.37 18.24
N GLY A 172 3.13 0.07 17.16
CA GLY A 172 2.65 -0.49 15.90
C GLY A 172 2.20 0.54 14.85
N ALA A 173 2.45 1.83 15.03
CA ALA A 173 2.21 2.80 13.97
C ALA A 173 3.28 2.69 12.88
N LYS A 174 2.87 2.95 11.64
CA LYS A 174 3.64 2.59 10.43
C LYS A 174 3.78 3.76 9.48
N SER A 175 4.92 3.80 8.80
CA SER A 175 5.16 4.67 7.66
C SER A 175 5.85 3.95 6.52
N GLU A 176 5.82 4.56 5.34
CA GLU A 176 6.38 4.03 4.11
C GLU A 176 7.17 5.13 3.39
N ALA A 177 8.28 4.75 2.75
CA ALA A 177 8.99 5.56 1.78
C ALA A 177 9.34 4.74 0.54
N ALA A 178 9.39 5.40 -0.60
CA ALA A 178 9.78 4.79 -1.86
C ALA A 178 10.93 5.57 -2.52
N LEU A 179 11.81 4.86 -3.20
CA LEU A 179 12.91 5.41 -3.99
C LEU A 179 12.91 4.76 -5.38
N VAL A 180 12.98 5.59 -6.41
CA VAL A 180 13.11 5.14 -7.80
C VAL A 180 14.51 5.51 -8.28
N ILE A 181 15.26 4.51 -8.73
CA ILE A 181 16.61 4.68 -9.28
C ILE A 181 16.57 4.29 -10.75
N PRO A 182 16.64 5.23 -11.70
CA PRO A 182 16.72 4.95 -13.12
C PRO A 182 18.00 4.19 -13.49
N PHE A 183 17.94 3.32 -14.48
CA PHE A 183 19.11 2.62 -15.01
C PHE A 183 19.80 3.35 -16.17
N ARG A 184 19.66 4.68 -16.19
CA ARG A 184 20.28 5.55 -17.18
C ARG A 184 20.61 6.89 -16.54
N CYS A 185 21.89 7.17 -16.47
CA CYS A 185 22.40 8.54 -16.51
C CYS A 185 22.41 9.03 -17.98
#